data_AF-A3C6J5-F1
#
_entry.id   AF-A3C6J5-F1
#
_cell.length_a   1.000
_cell.length_b   1.000
_cell.length_c   1.000
_cell.angle_alpha   90.00
_cell.angle_beta   90.00
_cell.angle_gamma   90.00
#
_symmetry.space_group_name_H-M   'P 1'
#
loop_
_entity.id
_entity.type
_entity.pdbx_description
1 polymer ?
#
loop_
_entity_poly.entity_id
_entity_poly.type
_entity_poly.pdbx_seq_one_letter_code
_entity_poly.pdbx_strand_id
1 'polypeptide(L)'
;MEREVVVSEDAAASSSSSSSSAAAASFSLAETRVICRVCQKQFAQYTCPRCNARYCSLPCYKGHSVQCTESFMRENVMDELKQMQPEDESKKKMLDILKRFHLEEEDMDSEGEDGMSQFCQRSLFKKLCLEMRSSLKTSLMMKSNDFVKLWLQGELSKMIEPWTPWWKKPSARSISLSPDGSQLIRQVSVEDTDTSDPMADPESSISEIPEGPESALPSLEQLTRAEPSPLLAVHLVDILYSYCFTLRLHNGDWRSDPFGASTVALSVSKVMGEDAKPETVSEALTACIEETCSPAYRHTGGFRFAIALVDDIISLLTLGGNALVCALCDFRRLIHIGERMLKAEKLGKAERSRSTQKLRAADRKLYFMTCWVHEQPNEAWSSLARLVEVQKASLEELDCGSQFQRAGRKNDAQSKVLIEEI
;
A
#
# COMPACT_ATOMS: atom_id res chain seq x y z
N MET A 1 -38.38 -34.67 64.09
CA MET A 1 -38.41 -35.81 63.14
C MET A 1 -39.29 -35.37 61.98
N GLU A 2 -38.87 -35.20 60.73
CA GLU A 2 -37.65 -35.52 59.97
C GLU A 2 -37.62 -34.59 58.73
N ARG A 3 -36.40 -34.14 58.37
CA ARG A 3 -35.77 -33.94 57.04
C ARG A 3 -36.60 -33.61 55.78
N GLU A 4 -36.28 -32.48 55.10
CA GLU A 4 -35.43 -32.33 53.87
C GLU A 4 -36.30 -32.27 52.58
N VAL A 5 -36.05 -31.58 51.46
CA VAL A 5 -34.97 -30.72 50.94
C VAL A 5 -35.46 -30.04 49.65
N VAL A 6 -35.03 -28.78 49.44
CA VAL A 6 -34.74 -28.05 48.18
C VAL A 6 -35.80 -27.94 47.06
N VAL A 7 -36.15 -26.69 46.75
CA VAL A 7 -36.76 -26.23 45.49
C VAL A 7 -35.71 -25.37 44.77
N SER A 8 -35.31 -25.78 43.57
CA SER A 8 -34.44 -25.02 42.68
C SER A 8 -35.24 -24.49 41.49
N GLU A 9 -34.98 -23.23 41.16
CA GLU A 9 -35.47 -22.49 39.99
C GLU A 9 -34.87 -23.05 38.70
N ASP A 10 -35.66 -23.14 37.63
CA ASP A 10 -35.15 -23.01 36.26
C ASP A 10 -36.26 -22.47 35.34
N ALA A 11 -35.96 -21.32 34.71
CA ALA A 11 -36.82 -20.59 33.81
C ALA A 11 -36.35 -20.73 32.36
N ALA A 12 -37.33 -20.67 31.47
CA ALA A 12 -37.29 -21.06 30.06
C ALA A 12 -36.41 -20.23 29.11
N ALA A 13 -35.91 -20.95 28.09
CA ALA A 13 -35.84 -20.63 26.66
C ALA A 13 -34.80 -19.62 26.14
N SER A 14 -33.91 -20.08 25.25
CA SER A 14 -34.09 -19.95 23.78
C SER A 14 -32.85 -20.37 22.96
N SER A 15 -33.14 -21.03 21.84
CA SER A 15 -32.37 -21.34 20.63
C SER A 15 -30.93 -20.80 20.46
N SER A 16 -29.97 -21.72 20.37
CA SER A 16 -28.61 -21.50 19.85
C SER A 16 -28.27 -22.53 18.77
N SER A 17 -28.03 -22.10 17.53
CA SER A 17 -27.24 -22.82 16.53
C SER A 17 -27.13 -22.02 15.22
N SER A 18 -25.95 -21.41 14.99
CA SER A 18 -25.33 -21.17 13.66
C SER A 18 -24.30 -20.03 13.73
N SER A 19 -23.14 -20.25 14.34
CA SER A 19 -22.03 -19.28 14.23
C SER A 19 -20.62 -19.90 14.32
N SER A 20 -20.49 -21.23 14.28
CA SER A 20 -19.20 -21.90 14.53
C SER A 20 -18.41 -22.28 13.28
N SER A 21 -18.96 -22.11 12.07
CA SER A 21 -18.33 -22.54 10.82
C SER A 21 -17.46 -21.47 10.12
N ALA A 22 -17.58 -20.19 10.49
CA ALA A 22 -16.79 -19.12 9.89
C ALA A 22 -15.36 -19.03 10.46
N ALA A 23 -15.15 -19.44 11.71
CA ALA A 23 -13.84 -19.36 12.37
C ALA A 23 -12.86 -20.46 11.88
N ALA A 24 -13.37 -21.62 11.47
CA ALA A 24 -12.55 -22.74 10.99
C ALA A 24 -11.99 -22.51 9.57
N ALA A 25 -12.68 -21.73 8.73
CA ALA A 25 -12.18 -21.38 7.39
C ALA A 25 -10.98 -20.41 7.44
N SER A 26 -10.87 -19.63 8.51
CA SER A 26 -9.81 -18.62 8.68
C SER A 26 -8.46 -19.22 9.08
N PHE A 27 -8.43 -20.46 9.61
CA PHE A 27 -7.21 -21.12 10.06
C PHE A 27 -6.50 -21.95 8.97
N SER A 28 -7.12 -22.17 7.81
CA SER A 28 -6.54 -22.95 6.70
C SER A 28 -5.90 -22.09 5.59
N LEU A 29 -5.81 -20.76 5.77
CA LEU A 29 -5.33 -19.80 4.76
C LEU A 29 -3.94 -19.20 5.09
N ALA A 30 -3.31 -19.67 6.17
CA ALA A 30 -1.91 -19.36 6.48
C ALA A 30 -0.91 -20.14 5.59
N GLU A 31 -1.42 -20.86 4.59
CA GLU A 31 -0.65 -21.67 3.66
C GLU A 31 -0.34 -20.85 2.40
N THR A 32 0.80 -20.15 2.41
CA THR A 32 1.41 -19.46 1.25
C THR A 32 0.48 -18.50 0.51
N ARG A 33 0.32 -17.27 1.01
CA ARG A 33 -0.41 -16.21 0.29
C ARG A 33 0.33 -15.89 -1.02
N VAL A 34 -0.32 -16.14 -2.16
CA VAL A 34 0.27 -15.99 -3.50
C VAL A 34 -0.13 -14.65 -4.11
N ILE A 35 0.81 -13.99 -4.80
CA ILE A 35 0.55 -12.73 -5.52
C ILE A 35 -0.37 -12.98 -6.72
N CYS A 36 -1.26 -12.02 -7.00
CA CYS A 36 -2.11 -12.04 -8.19
C CYS A 36 -1.26 -12.12 -9.47
N ARG A 37 -1.43 -13.19 -10.25
CA ARG A 37 -0.65 -13.43 -11.48
C ARG A 37 -1.00 -12.48 -12.63
N VAL A 38 -2.09 -11.73 -12.50
CA VAL A 38 -2.58 -10.84 -13.56
C VAL A 38 -2.05 -9.44 -13.36
N CYS A 39 -2.22 -8.87 -12.16
CA CYS A 39 -1.80 -7.50 -11.89
C CYS A 39 -0.45 -7.39 -11.17
N GLN A 40 0.02 -8.46 -10.51
CA GLN A 40 1.23 -8.47 -9.65
C GLN A 40 1.25 -7.38 -8.57
N LYS A 41 0.08 -6.82 -8.24
CA LYS A 41 -0.04 -5.69 -7.30
C LYS A 41 -0.61 -6.05 -5.94
N GLN A 42 -1.45 -7.08 -5.90
CA GLN A 42 -2.20 -7.48 -4.72
C GLN A 42 -2.07 -8.99 -4.51
N PHE A 43 -2.32 -9.46 -3.29
CA PHE A 43 -2.47 -10.87 -3.02
C PHE A 43 -3.72 -11.43 -3.72
N ALA A 44 -3.60 -12.66 -4.23
CA ALA A 44 -4.71 -13.34 -4.85
C ALA A 44 -5.74 -13.76 -3.81
N GLN A 45 -7.01 -13.44 -4.08
CA GLN A 45 -8.14 -13.84 -3.25
C GLN A 45 -8.89 -15.03 -3.85
N TYR A 46 -8.70 -15.25 -5.17
CA TYR A 46 -9.48 -16.22 -5.93
C TYR A 46 -8.57 -17.06 -6.83
N THR A 47 -9.08 -18.22 -7.22
CA THR A 47 -8.45 -19.14 -8.18
C THR A 47 -9.41 -19.42 -9.32
N CYS A 48 -8.94 -19.32 -10.57
CA CYS A 48 -9.74 -19.69 -11.72
C CYS A 48 -9.89 -21.22 -11.75
N PRO A 49 -11.10 -21.80 -11.75
CA PRO A 49 -11.30 -23.25 -11.70
C PRO A 49 -10.84 -23.97 -12.97
N ARG A 50 -10.69 -23.26 -14.10
CA ARG A 50 -10.29 -23.86 -15.39
C ARG A 50 -8.78 -23.94 -15.56
N CYS A 51 -8.07 -22.84 -15.27
CA CYS A 51 -6.63 -22.76 -15.51
C CYS A 51 -5.78 -22.69 -14.24
N ASN A 52 -6.41 -22.69 -13.07
CA ASN A 52 -5.79 -22.53 -11.75
C ASN A 52 -5.01 -21.22 -11.55
N ALA A 53 -5.28 -20.20 -12.38
CA ALA A 53 -4.68 -18.89 -12.24
C ALA A 53 -5.20 -18.19 -10.97
N ARG A 54 -4.27 -17.69 -10.14
CA ARG A 54 -4.55 -16.94 -8.91
C ARG A 54 -4.72 -15.45 -9.21
N TYR A 55 -5.83 -14.86 -8.82
CA TYR A 55 -6.17 -13.45 -9.11
C TYR A 55 -6.79 -12.73 -7.90
N CYS A 56 -6.67 -11.39 -7.85
CA CYS A 56 -7.14 -10.60 -6.71
C CYS A 56 -8.58 -10.08 -6.83
N SER A 57 -9.11 -9.92 -8.04
CA SER A 57 -10.39 -9.25 -8.26
C SER A 57 -11.01 -9.60 -9.61
N LEU A 58 -12.28 -9.25 -9.79
CA LEU A 58 -13.05 -9.50 -11.01
C LEU A 58 -12.43 -8.85 -12.28
N PRO A 59 -11.86 -7.63 -12.24
CA PRO A 59 -11.08 -7.10 -13.36
C PRO A 59 -9.89 -8.01 -13.74
N CYS A 60 -9.19 -8.56 -12.75
CA CYS A 60 -8.11 -9.52 -13.02
C CYS A 60 -8.66 -10.86 -13.55
N TYR A 61 -9.83 -11.31 -13.09
CA TYR A 61 -10.52 -12.44 -13.71
C TYR A 61 -10.88 -12.16 -15.17
N LYS A 62 -11.40 -10.98 -15.51
CA LYS A 62 -11.69 -10.66 -16.92
C LYS A 62 -10.43 -10.57 -17.78
N GLY A 63 -9.32 -10.11 -17.20
CA GLY A 63 -8.04 -9.92 -17.91
C GLY A 63 -7.08 -11.11 -17.94
N HIS A 64 -7.35 -12.23 -17.23
CA HIS A 64 -6.35 -13.32 -17.13
C HIS A 64 -6.27 -14.21 -18.38
N SER A 65 -7.41 -14.55 -18.99
CA SER A 65 -7.49 -15.38 -20.20
C SER A 65 -8.88 -15.27 -20.82
N VAL A 66 -8.93 -14.91 -22.10
CA VAL A 66 -10.17 -14.82 -22.89
C VAL A 66 -10.87 -16.18 -22.95
N GLN A 67 -10.13 -17.27 -23.10
CA GLN A 67 -10.70 -18.62 -23.18
C GLN A 67 -11.41 -19.05 -21.88
N CYS A 68 -10.86 -18.64 -20.72
CA CYS A 68 -11.46 -18.97 -19.43
C CYS A 68 -12.69 -18.11 -19.11
N THR A 69 -12.68 -16.84 -19.52
CA THR A 69 -13.79 -15.91 -19.28
C THR A 69 -14.94 -16.14 -20.26
N GLU A 70 -14.63 -16.36 -21.54
CA GLU A 70 -15.61 -16.65 -22.58
C GLU A 70 -16.29 -17.99 -22.34
N SER A 71 -15.53 -19.07 -22.04
CA SER A 71 -16.17 -20.37 -21.77
C SER A 71 -17.01 -20.37 -20.49
N PHE A 72 -16.65 -19.57 -19.49
CA PHE A 72 -17.48 -19.39 -18.29
C PHE A 72 -18.76 -18.60 -18.62
N MET A 73 -18.64 -17.48 -19.35
CA MET A 73 -19.81 -16.71 -19.77
C MET A 73 -20.73 -17.53 -20.67
N ARG A 74 -20.17 -18.29 -21.61
CA ARG A 74 -20.93 -19.17 -22.50
C ARG A 74 -21.65 -20.26 -21.71
N GLU A 75 -20.99 -20.92 -20.76
CA GLU A 75 -21.65 -21.93 -19.90
C GLU A 75 -22.76 -21.30 -19.04
N ASN A 76 -22.51 -20.15 -18.41
CA ASN A 76 -23.53 -19.47 -17.61
C ASN A 76 -24.75 -19.07 -18.45
N VAL A 77 -24.54 -18.54 -19.67
CA VAL A 77 -25.62 -18.20 -20.61
C VAL A 77 -26.35 -19.47 -21.07
N MET A 78 -25.62 -20.54 -21.42
CA MET A 78 -26.24 -21.80 -21.83
C MET A 78 -27.04 -22.45 -20.69
N ASP A 79 -26.59 -22.34 -19.45
CA ASP A 79 -27.28 -22.91 -18.29
C ASP A 79 -28.51 -22.08 -17.89
N GLU A 80 -28.45 -20.74 -17.96
CA GLU A 80 -29.64 -19.89 -17.83
C GLU A 80 -30.66 -20.16 -18.95
N LEU A 81 -30.20 -20.31 -20.20
CA LEU A 81 -31.07 -20.68 -21.33
C LEU A 81 -31.69 -22.07 -21.19
N LYS A 82 -31.05 -23.02 -20.52
CA LYS A 82 -31.64 -24.34 -20.23
C LYS A 82 -32.68 -24.27 -19.10
N GLN A 83 -32.48 -23.37 -18.13
CA GLN A 83 -33.44 -23.15 -17.04
C GLN A 83 -34.68 -22.40 -17.53
N MET A 84 -34.51 -21.51 -18.50
CA MET A 84 -35.58 -20.91 -19.28
C MET A 84 -36.09 -21.93 -20.28
N GLN A 85 -36.94 -22.88 -19.87
CA GLN A 85 -37.67 -23.77 -20.80
C GLN A 85 -38.55 -22.91 -21.73
N PRO A 86 -38.20 -22.70 -23.01
CA PRO A 86 -39.03 -21.91 -23.89
C PRO A 86 -40.01 -22.88 -24.56
N GLU A 87 -41.31 -22.63 -24.42
CA GLU A 87 -42.34 -23.28 -25.23
C GLU A 87 -41.96 -23.14 -26.71
N ASP A 88 -42.06 -24.20 -27.51
CA ASP A 88 -41.47 -24.26 -28.86
C ASP A 88 -41.93 -23.14 -29.81
N GLU A 89 -43.09 -22.51 -29.54
CA GLU A 89 -43.55 -21.32 -30.24
C GLU A 89 -42.71 -20.06 -29.96
N SER A 90 -42.21 -19.91 -28.73
CA SER A 90 -41.37 -18.77 -28.33
C SER A 90 -39.98 -18.83 -28.98
N LYS A 91 -39.42 -20.04 -29.14
CA LYS A 91 -38.16 -20.25 -29.89
C LYS A 91 -38.31 -19.87 -31.35
N LYS A 92 -39.42 -20.24 -32.00
CA LYS A 92 -39.70 -19.87 -33.39
C LYS A 92 -39.83 -18.37 -33.56
N LYS A 93 -40.51 -17.67 -32.65
CA LYS A 93 -40.64 -16.20 -32.68
C LYS A 93 -39.30 -15.51 -32.45
N MET A 94 -38.46 -16.01 -31.54
CA MET A 94 -37.14 -15.44 -31.27
C MET A 94 -36.17 -15.62 -32.44
N LEU A 95 -36.19 -16.78 -33.09
CA LEU A 95 -35.41 -17.03 -34.31
C LEU A 95 -35.88 -16.16 -35.49
N ASP A 96 -37.19 -15.86 -35.56
CA ASP A 96 -37.73 -14.97 -36.59
C ASP A 96 -37.34 -13.50 -36.35
N ILE A 97 -37.25 -13.07 -35.08
CA ILE A 97 -36.77 -11.73 -34.70
C ILE A 97 -35.26 -11.59 -34.97
N LEU A 98 -34.45 -12.59 -34.61
CA LEU A 98 -33.00 -12.59 -34.88
C LEU A 98 -32.68 -12.58 -36.38
N LYS A 99 -33.48 -13.29 -37.20
CA LYS A 99 -33.37 -13.22 -38.66
C LYS A 99 -33.73 -11.84 -39.20
N ARG A 100 -34.73 -11.17 -38.61
CA ARG A 100 -35.13 -9.82 -39.00
C ARG A 100 -34.05 -8.79 -38.67
N PHE A 101 -33.42 -8.90 -37.51
CA PHE A 101 -32.30 -8.05 -37.12
C PHE A 101 -31.05 -8.25 -37.98
N HIS A 102 -30.68 -9.50 -38.32
CA HIS A 102 -29.55 -9.74 -39.22
C HIS A 102 -29.79 -9.22 -40.65
N LEU A 103 -31.04 -9.25 -41.12
CA LEU A 103 -31.43 -8.64 -42.40
C LEU A 103 -31.46 -7.11 -42.34
N GLU A 104 -31.74 -6.52 -41.17
CA GLU A 104 -31.73 -5.07 -40.95
C GLU A 104 -30.32 -4.50 -40.69
N GLU A 105 -29.39 -5.30 -40.14
CA GLU A 105 -27.98 -4.93 -39.95
C GLU A 105 -27.18 -4.94 -41.27
N GLU A 106 -27.49 -5.84 -42.22
CA GLU A 106 -26.84 -5.86 -43.55
C GLU A 106 -27.18 -4.63 -44.42
N ASP A 107 -28.21 -3.85 -44.06
CA ASP A 107 -28.66 -2.64 -44.77
C ASP A 107 -28.29 -1.31 -44.05
N MET A 108 -27.59 -1.36 -42.90
CA MET A 108 -27.27 -0.17 -42.07
C MET A 108 -25.80 -0.02 -41.67
N ASP A 109 -24.85 -0.53 -42.45
CA ASP A 109 -23.43 -0.16 -42.33
C ASP A 109 -23.15 1.22 -42.94
N SER A 110 -23.57 2.29 -42.24
CA SER A 110 -22.96 3.62 -42.38
C SER A 110 -23.25 4.48 -41.15
N GLU A 111 -22.18 5.08 -40.61
CA GLU A 111 -22.10 6.09 -39.55
C GLU A 111 -22.10 5.54 -38.10
N GLY A 112 -20.89 5.53 -37.53
CA GLY A 112 -20.63 5.14 -36.14
C GLY A 112 -20.90 6.24 -35.12
N GLU A 113 -21.05 5.85 -33.86
CA GLU A 113 -20.99 6.76 -32.73
C GLU A 113 -20.55 6.03 -31.44
N ASP A 114 -19.25 6.08 -31.16
CA ASP A 114 -18.68 5.80 -29.85
C ASP A 114 -18.34 7.15 -29.20
N GLY A 115 -19.21 7.68 -28.34
CA GLY A 115 -19.04 9.05 -27.82
C GLY A 115 -19.67 9.39 -26.48
N MET A 116 -20.42 8.48 -25.85
CA MET A 116 -21.31 8.88 -24.74
C MET A 116 -20.76 8.63 -23.33
N SER A 117 -19.62 7.96 -23.19
CA SER A 117 -18.96 7.74 -21.89
C SER A 117 -18.00 8.88 -21.49
N GLN A 118 -17.46 9.64 -22.45
CA GLN A 118 -16.37 10.60 -22.22
C GLN A 118 -16.83 11.98 -21.74
N PHE A 119 -18.10 12.34 -21.95
CA PHE A 119 -18.63 13.67 -21.60
C PHE A 119 -18.84 13.85 -20.09
N CYS A 120 -19.18 12.76 -19.38
CA CYS A 120 -19.55 12.81 -17.96
C CYS A 120 -18.34 13.05 -17.04
N GLN A 121 -17.14 12.57 -17.40
CA GLN A 121 -15.90 12.82 -16.65
C GLN A 121 -15.43 14.27 -16.76
N ARG A 122 -15.68 14.95 -17.88
CA ARG A 122 -15.15 16.29 -18.18
C ARG A 122 -15.83 17.41 -17.38
N SER A 123 -17.10 17.24 -16.99
CA SER A 123 -17.87 18.22 -16.22
C SER A 123 -17.52 18.18 -14.72
N LEU A 124 -17.34 16.99 -14.15
CA LEU A 124 -16.85 16.79 -12.79
C LEU A 124 -15.41 17.25 -12.63
N PHE A 125 -14.57 17.01 -13.65
CA PHE A 125 -13.18 17.44 -13.68
C PHE A 125 -13.00 18.96 -13.73
N LYS A 126 -13.83 19.68 -14.51
CA LYS A 126 -13.83 21.16 -14.50
C LYS A 126 -14.11 21.73 -13.12
N LYS A 127 -15.02 21.12 -12.36
CA LYS A 127 -15.31 21.53 -10.98
C LYS A 127 -14.11 21.29 -10.06
N LEU A 128 -13.48 20.12 -10.15
CA LEU A 128 -12.28 19.79 -9.35
C LEU A 128 -11.11 20.73 -9.65
N CYS A 129 -10.84 21.05 -10.92
CA CYS A 129 -9.79 22.01 -11.29
C CYS A 129 -10.07 23.44 -10.82
N LEU A 130 -11.34 23.87 -10.83
CA LEU A 130 -11.75 25.17 -10.30
C LEU A 130 -11.57 25.25 -8.78
N GLU A 131 -11.81 24.14 -8.08
CA GLU A 131 -11.64 24.03 -6.63
C GLU A 131 -10.15 23.98 -6.25
N MET A 132 -9.34 23.20 -6.98
CA MET A 132 -7.89 23.08 -6.77
C MET A 132 -7.11 24.37 -7.10
N ARG A 133 -7.66 25.23 -7.97
CA ARG A 133 -7.15 26.58 -8.27
C ARG A 133 -7.14 27.51 -7.06
N SER A 134 -8.05 27.30 -6.10
CA SER A 134 -8.07 28.11 -4.87
C SER A 134 -6.93 27.74 -3.92
N SER A 135 -6.38 26.52 -4.03
CA SER A 135 -5.35 25.97 -3.16
C SER A 135 -3.94 26.08 -3.77
N LEU A 136 -3.79 25.91 -5.09
CA LEU A 136 -2.53 26.05 -5.83
C LEU A 136 -2.26 27.49 -6.26
N LYS A 137 -2.17 28.42 -5.30
CA LYS A 137 -1.90 29.84 -5.61
C LYS A 137 -0.43 30.15 -5.90
N THR A 138 0.44 29.15 -5.97
CA THR A 138 1.87 29.36 -6.19
C THR A 138 2.45 28.24 -7.06
N SER A 139 3.26 28.65 -8.03
CA SER A 139 4.19 27.87 -8.88
C SER A 139 3.73 27.38 -10.27
N LEU A 140 2.51 26.87 -10.52
CA LEU A 140 2.20 26.39 -11.87
C LEU A 140 1.73 27.52 -12.82
N MET A 141 2.69 28.21 -13.44
CA MET A 141 2.50 29.24 -14.49
C MET A 141 1.91 28.70 -15.82
N MET A 142 1.25 27.54 -15.84
CA MET A 142 0.63 26.99 -17.05
C MET A 142 -0.81 27.50 -17.23
N LYS A 143 -1.17 27.86 -18.47
CA LYS A 143 -2.56 28.14 -18.83
C LYS A 143 -3.40 26.90 -18.54
N SER A 144 -4.52 27.08 -17.84
CA SER A 144 -5.38 25.98 -17.36
C SER A 144 -5.74 24.95 -18.43
N ASN A 145 -5.93 25.34 -19.69
CA ASN A 145 -6.26 24.41 -20.76
C ASN A 145 -5.11 23.48 -21.15
N ASP A 146 -3.86 23.95 -21.06
CA ASP A 146 -2.67 23.15 -21.40
C ASP A 146 -2.39 22.12 -20.30
N PHE A 147 -2.60 22.49 -19.03
CA PHE A 147 -2.54 21.54 -17.92
C PHE A 147 -3.58 20.43 -18.07
N VAL A 148 -4.84 20.78 -18.38
CA VAL A 148 -5.91 19.80 -18.61
C VAL A 148 -5.59 18.89 -19.80
N LYS A 149 -5.04 19.45 -20.89
CA LYS A 149 -4.63 18.68 -22.07
C LYS A 149 -3.53 17.68 -21.73
N LEU A 150 -2.48 18.11 -21.02
CA LEU A 150 -1.38 17.25 -20.58
C LEU A 150 -1.83 16.20 -19.56
N TRP A 151 -2.82 16.53 -18.71
CA TRP A 151 -3.44 15.59 -17.77
C TRP A 151 -4.21 14.49 -18.49
N LEU A 152 -5.04 14.85 -19.47
CA LEU A 152 -5.80 13.89 -20.28
C LEU A 152 -4.90 13.02 -21.16
N GLN A 153 -3.75 13.55 -21.57
CA GLN A 153 -2.74 12.82 -22.34
C GLN A 153 -1.85 11.92 -21.46
N GLY A 154 -1.97 11.99 -20.12
CA GLY A 154 -1.14 11.24 -19.18
C GLY A 154 0.32 11.72 -19.12
N GLU A 155 0.62 12.87 -19.72
CA GLU A 155 1.99 13.38 -19.90
C GLU A 155 2.48 14.18 -18.70
N LEU A 156 1.59 14.57 -17.78
CA LEU A 156 1.99 15.24 -16.52
C LEU A 156 2.95 14.40 -15.68
N SER A 157 2.88 13.06 -15.78
CA SER A 157 3.82 12.16 -15.12
C SER A 157 5.27 12.43 -15.50
N LYS A 158 5.53 12.92 -16.71
CA LYS A 158 6.88 13.23 -17.22
C LYS A 158 7.44 14.56 -16.69
N MET A 159 6.58 15.40 -16.11
CA MET A 159 6.95 16.70 -15.55
C MET A 159 7.27 16.64 -14.06
N ILE A 160 6.96 15.51 -13.41
CA ILE A 160 7.28 15.30 -11.99
C ILE A 160 8.63 14.62 -11.91
N GLU A 161 9.63 15.32 -11.36
CA GLU A 161 10.92 14.71 -11.07
C GLU A 161 10.78 13.68 -9.95
N PRO A 162 11.19 12.41 -10.17
CA PRO A 162 11.14 11.41 -9.12
C PRO A 162 12.11 11.76 -8.00
N TRP A 163 11.60 11.80 -6.77
CA TRP A 163 12.43 12.02 -5.59
C TRP A 163 13.39 10.86 -5.40
N THR A 164 14.67 11.19 -5.27
CA THR A 164 15.68 10.23 -4.86
C THR A 164 15.73 10.19 -3.34
N PRO A 165 15.47 9.03 -2.70
CA PRO A 165 15.50 8.93 -1.26
C PRO A 165 16.83 9.37 -0.68
N TRP A 166 16.78 10.14 0.40
CA TRP A 166 17.98 10.73 1.00
C TRP A 166 19.00 9.67 1.40
N TRP A 167 18.56 8.48 1.85
CA TRP A 167 19.42 7.35 2.21
C TRP A 167 20.16 6.71 1.03
N LYS A 168 19.77 7.03 -0.22
CA LYS A 168 20.51 6.60 -1.42
C LYS A 168 21.57 7.60 -1.86
N LYS A 169 21.58 8.81 -1.29
CA LYS A 169 22.55 9.85 -1.64
C LYS A 169 23.90 9.55 -1.00
N PRO A 170 25.03 9.89 -1.66
CA PRO A 170 26.36 9.76 -1.07
C PRO A 170 26.51 10.51 0.26
N SER A 171 25.83 11.64 0.39
CA SER A 171 25.81 12.48 1.59
C SER A 171 25.24 11.76 2.83
N ALA A 172 24.44 10.71 2.66
CA ALA A 172 23.93 9.92 3.77
C ALA A 172 25.03 9.11 4.49
N ARG A 173 26.14 8.81 3.81
CA ARG A 173 27.28 8.08 4.40
C ARG A 173 28.11 8.94 5.34
N SER A 174 27.97 10.27 5.25
CA SER A 174 28.67 11.23 6.11
C SER A 174 27.83 11.72 7.30
N ILE A 175 26.72 11.06 7.62
CA ILE A 175 25.88 11.45 8.76
C ILE A 175 26.60 11.12 10.06
N SER A 176 26.90 12.17 10.83
CA SER A 176 27.51 12.08 12.16
C SER A 176 26.71 12.89 13.17
N LEU A 177 26.45 12.30 14.33
CA LEU A 177 25.88 12.98 15.49
C LEU A 177 26.95 13.12 16.57
N SER A 178 26.73 14.03 17.50
CA SER A 178 27.50 14.16 18.72
C SER A 178 27.41 12.86 19.57
N PRO A 179 28.35 12.62 20.51
CA PRO A 179 28.28 11.46 21.40
C PRO A 179 27.02 11.41 22.27
N ASP A 180 26.38 12.55 22.50
CA ASP A 180 25.11 12.69 23.23
C ASP A 180 23.87 12.58 22.31
N GLY A 181 24.08 12.29 21.02
CA GLY A 181 23.03 12.15 20.02
C GLY A 181 22.56 13.47 19.40
N SER A 182 23.05 14.63 19.86
CA SER A 182 22.68 15.92 19.30
C SER A 182 23.24 16.13 17.88
N GLN A 183 22.54 16.91 17.07
CA GLN A 183 23.00 17.26 15.74
C GLN A 183 24.25 18.16 15.79
N LEU A 184 25.25 17.81 14.99
CA LEU A 184 26.44 18.64 14.83
C LEU A 184 26.12 19.82 13.90
N ILE A 185 26.58 21.02 14.26
CA ILE A 185 26.41 22.22 13.45
C ILE A 185 27.11 21.99 12.10
N ARG A 186 26.35 21.90 11.02
CA ARG A 186 26.89 21.77 9.66
C ARG A 186 27.16 23.18 9.12
N GLN A 187 28.41 23.47 8.75
CA GLN A 187 28.70 24.69 8.00
C GLN A 187 27.92 24.63 6.69
N VAL A 188 27.09 25.66 6.45
CA VAL A 188 26.54 25.91 5.11
C VAL A 188 27.75 26.22 4.24
N SER A 189 28.09 25.33 3.31
CA SER A 189 29.06 25.64 2.26
C SER A 189 28.45 26.76 1.40
N VAL A 190 28.82 27.99 1.72
CA VAL A 190 28.63 29.16 0.88
C VAL A 190 29.65 29.05 -0.26
N GLU A 191 29.45 28.11 -1.18
CA GLU A 191 30.27 28.00 -2.39
C GLU A 191 29.46 28.09 -3.68
N ASP A 192 28.17 28.44 -3.60
CA ASP A 192 27.37 28.86 -4.77
C ASP A 192 26.65 30.21 -4.54
N THR A 193 27.32 31.16 -3.88
CA THR A 193 26.91 32.58 -3.91
C THR A 193 27.85 33.39 -4.79
N ASP A 194 27.87 33.07 -6.08
CA ASP A 194 28.38 33.98 -7.11
C ASP A 194 27.42 34.03 -8.32
N THR A 195 26.12 34.12 -8.03
CA THR A 195 25.13 34.82 -8.88
C THR A 195 23.94 35.18 -8.01
N SER A 196 23.97 36.38 -7.42
CA SER A 196 22.87 36.96 -6.67
C SER A 196 21.78 37.44 -7.62
N ASP A 197 20.68 36.68 -7.71
CA ASP A 197 19.40 37.21 -8.17
C ASP A 197 18.62 37.71 -6.92
N PRO A 198 18.40 39.03 -6.73
CA PRO A 198 17.88 39.59 -5.48
C PRO A 198 16.39 39.30 -5.19
N MET A 199 15.73 38.44 -5.98
CA MET A 199 14.28 38.20 -5.93
C MET A 199 13.91 36.73 -5.71
N ALA A 200 14.87 35.87 -5.36
CA ALA A 200 14.54 34.52 -4.89
C ALA A 200 13.98 34.59 -3.47
N ASP A 201 12.68 34.26 -3.35
CA ASP A 201 12.00 33.95 -2.10
C ASP A 201 12.88 32.99 -1.26
N PRO A 202 13.03 33.14 0.07
CA PRO A 202 13.75 32.17 0.88
C PRO A 202 12.86 30.94 1.05
N GLU A 203 12.63 30.21 -0.05
CA GLU A 203 12.15 28.85 0.01
C GLU A 203 13.21 28.06 0.76
N SER A 204 12.85 27.75 2.01
CA SER A 204 13.58 26.89 2.94
C SER A 204 14.39 25.84 2.19
N SER A 205 15.71 26.01 2.20
CA SER A 205 16.67 25.05 1.68
C SER A 205 16.31 23.68 2.29
N ILE A 206 15.68 22.81 1.51
CA ILE A 206 15.36 21.46 1.96
C ILE A 206 16.71 20.77 2.13
N SER A 207 17.23 20.78 3.37
CA SER A 207 18.40 20.01 3.75
C SER A 207 18.19 18.59 3.20
N GLU A 208 19.09 18.16 2.31
CA GLU A 208 18.92 16.92 1.55
C GLU A 208 18.82 15.67 2.44
N ILE A 209 19.26 15.78 3.68
CA ILE A 209 19.22 14.77 4.73
C ILE A 209 18.39 15.34 5.88
N PRO A 210 17.47 14.54 6.46
CA PRO A 210 16.70 14.99 7.61
C PRO A 210 17.58 15.36 8.80
N GLU A 211 17.18 16.41 9.50
CA GLU A 211 17.87 16.90 10.68
C GLU A 211 17.75 15.92 11.86
N GLY A 212 18.82 15.84 12.65
CA GLY A 212 18.88 15.02 13.86
C GLY A 212 18.18 15.68 15.06
N PRO A 213 18.43 15.19 16.29
CA PRO A 213 17.95 15.80 17.52
C PRO A 213 18.63 17.14 17.78
N GLU A 214 17.86 18.18 18.14
CA GLU A 214 18.43 19.48 18.55
C GLU A 214 19.11 19.42 19.93
N SER A 215 18.64 18.53 20.79
CA SER A 215 19.14 18.35 22.16
C SER A 215 19.70 16.94 22.36
N ALA A 216 20.56 16.80 23.36
CA ALA A 216 21.05 15.50 23.82
C ALA A 216 19.90 14.51 24.06
N LEU A 217 20.09 13.27 23.61
CA LEU A 217 19.14 12.19 23.86
C LEU A 217 19.34 11.66 25.28
N PRO A 218 18.25 11.55 26.08
CA PRO A 218 18.35 10.97 27.41
C PRO A 218 18.63 9.46 27.33
N SER A 219 19.22 8.93 28.40
CA SER A 219 19.43 7.49 28.51
C SER A 219 18.10 6.74 28.72
N LEU A 220 18.01 5.48 28.29
CA LEU A 220 16.81 4.65 28.44
C LEU A 220 16.38 4.47 29.90
N GLU A 221 17.34 4.40 30.84
CA GLU A 221 17.06 4.32 32.27
C GLU A 221 16.26 5.54 32.80
N GLN A 222 16.40 6.70 32.15
CA GLN A 222 15.63 7.91 32.49
C GLN A 222 14.20 7.84 31.95
N LEU A 223 13.96 7.05 30.90
CA LEU A 223 12.66 6.92 30.24
C LEU A 223 11.84 5.77 30.82
N THR A 224 12.48 4.67 31.21
CA THR A 224 11.82 3.48 31.74
C THR A 224 12.64 2.83 32.85
N ARG A 225 11.94 2.31 33.87
CA ARG A 225 12.53 1.46 34.91
C ARG A 225 12.56 -0.02 34.53
N ALA A 226 11.72 -0.41 33.57
CA ALA A 226 11.66 -1.77 33.06
C ALA A 226 12.70 -1.94 31.96
N GLU A 227 13.31 -3.13 31.89
CA GLU A 227 14.22 -3.48 30.82
C GLU A 227 13.54 -3.35 29.45
N PRO A 228 14.20 -2.72 28.46
CA PRO A 228 13.68 -2.63 27.10
C PRO A 228 13.42 -4.03 26.52
N SER A 229 12.31 -4.18 25.80
CA SER A 229 11.94 -5.45 25.19
C SER A 229 13.00 -5.90 24.16
N PRO A 230 13.35 -7.20 24.10
CA PRO A 230 14.27 -7.71 23.08
C PRO A 230 13.68 -7.62 21.66
N LEU A 231 12.38 -7.37 21.51
CA LEU A 231 11.68 -7.27 20.22
C LEU A 231 11.78 -5.88 19.57
N LEU A 232 12.43 -4.91 20.22
CA LEU A 232 12.52 -3.54 19.68
C LEU A 232 13.21 -3.47 18.31
N ALA A 233 14.18 -4.34 18.04
CA ALA A 233 14.79 -4.47 16.71
C ALA A 233 13.78 -4.90 15.63
N VAL A 234 12.85 -5.80 15.96
CA VAL A 234 11.79 -6.23 15.05
C VAL A 234 10.77 -5.11 14.85
N HIS A 235 10.39 -4.42 15.93
CA HIS A 235 9.49 -3.27 15.86
C HIS A 235 10.07 -2.13 15.02
N LEU A 236 11.39 -1.92 15.08
CA LEU A 236 12.09 -0.93 14.26
C LEU A 236 11.92 -1.24 12.77
N VAL A 237 11.92 -2.50 12.33
CA VAL A 237 11.71 -2.87 10.92
C VAL A 237 10.33 -2.44 10.43
N ASP A 238 9.26 -2.68 11.19
CA ASP A 238 7.90 -2.22 10.87
C ASP A 238 7.84 -0.68 10.78
N ILE A 239 8.45 0.01 11.73
CA ILE A 239 8.50 1.48 11.77
C ILE A 239 9.26 2.03 10.56
N LEU A 240 10.45 1.49 10.25
CA LEU A 240 11.25 1.92 9.09
C LEU A 240 10.53 1.63 7.77
N TYR A 241 9.85 0.50 7.66
CA TYR A 241 9.01 0.20 6.48
C TYR A 241 7.97 1.29 6.28
N SER A 242 7.23 1.63 7.33
CA SER A 242 6.20 2.67 7.28
C SER A 242 6.76 4.06 6.95
N TYR A 243 7.93 4.40 7.49
CA TYR A 243 8.63 5.65 7.14
C TYR A 243 8.99 5.70 5.65
N CYS A 244 9.64 4.65 5.14
CA CYS A 244 10.03 4.55 3.74
C CYS A 244 8.81 4.59 2.81
N PHE A 245 7.75 3.86 3.16
CA PHE A 245 6.50 3.84 2.42
C PHE A 245 5.90 5.24 2.31
N THR A 246 5.79 5.93 3.45
CA THR A 246 5.18 7.26 3.53
C THR A 246 5.97 8.28 2.71
N LEU A 247 7.30 8.30 2.83
CA LEU A 247 8.13 9.20 2.05
C LEU A 247 8.04 8.94 0.55
N ARG A 248 8.06 7.67 0.12
CA ARG A 248 7.91 7.33 -1.30
C ARG A 248 6.54 7.71 -1.85
N LEU A 249 5.49 7.51 -1.08
CA LEU A 249 4.13 7.90 -1.48
C LEU A 249 4.01 9.41 -1.71
N HIS A 250 4.70 10.20 -0.88
CA HIS A 250 4.70 11.66 -0.95
C HIS A 250 5.86 12.25 -1.77
N ASN A 251 6.58 11.43 -2.56
CA ASN A 251 7.73 11.87 -3.35
C ASN A 251 8.73 12.72 -2.53
N GLY A 252 9.00 12.30 -1.29
CA GLY A 252 9.90 12.98 -0.35
C GLY A 252 9.31 14.18 0.39
N ASP A 253 8.21 14.75 -0.09
CA ASP A 253 7.59 15.94 0.51
C ASP A 253 6.31 15.59 1.27
N TRP A 254 6.49 15.03 2.46
CA TRP A 254 5.38 14.78 3.38
C TRP A 254 4.75 16.07 3.94
N ARG A 255 5.41 17.23 3.81
CA ARG A 255 4.89 18.52 4.32
C ARG A 255 3.74 19.06 3.48
N SER A 256 3.63 18.62 2.22
CA SER A 256 2.51 18.92 1.33
C SER A 256 1.15 18.48 1.89
N ASP A 257 1.11 17.35 2.61
CA ASP A 257 -0.07 16.84 3.30
C ASP A 257 0.33 16.10 4.59
N PRO A 258 0.60 16.83 5.69
CA PRO A 258 1.12 16.22 6.92
C PRO A 258 0.11 15.30 7.61
N PHE A 259 -1.19 15.61 7.50
CA PHE A 259 -2.22 14.80 8.12
C PHE A 259 -2.46 13.50 7.33
N GLY A 260 -2.53 13.56 6.00
CA GLY A 260 -2.57 12.38 5.15
C GLY A 260 -1.33 11.52 5.31
N ALA A 261 -0.13 12.12 5.31
CA ALA A 261 1.12 11.40 5.55
C ALA A 261 1.13 10.67 6.90
N SER A 262 0.65 11.32 7.96
CA SER A 262 0.54 10.70 9.28
C SER A 262 -0.48 9.56 9.31
N THR A 263 -1.59 9.69 8.59
CA THR A 263 -2.61 8.64 8.47
C THR A 263 -2.07 7.42 7.73
N VAL A 264 -1.34 7.66 6.63
CA VAL A 264 -0.64 6.61 5.88
C VAL A 264 0.35 5.87 6.77
N ALA A 265 1.20 6.62 7.47
CA ALA A 265 2.19 6.06 8.38
C ALA A 265 1.57 5.12 9.44
N LEU A 266 0.47 5.54 10.06
CA LEU A 266 -0.24 4.72 11.05
C LEU A 266 -0.98 3.54 10.42
N SER A 267 -1.43 3.63 9.17
CA SER A 267 -2.11 2.52 8.50
C SER A 267 -1.15 1.38 8.16
N VAL A 268 0.09 1.71 7.73
CA VAL A 268 1.10 0.74 7.28
C VAL A 268 1.84 0.08 8.44
N SER A 269 2.09 0.82 9.53
CA SER A 269 2.76 0.30 10.72
C SER A 269 1.75 -0.32 11.69
N LYS A 270 1.80 -1.63 11.88
CA LYS A 270 0.95 -2.29 12.89
C LYS A 270 1.44 -1.98 14.30
N VAL A 271 2.75 -1.80 14.47
CA VAL A 271 3.35 -1.38 15.75
C VAL A 271 2.81 -0.02 16.19
N MET A 272 2.72 0.97 15.30
CA MET A 272 2.24 2.31 15.66
C MET A 272 0.72 2.45 15.61
N GLY A 273 0.07 1.87 14.60
CA GLY A 273 -1.37 2.05 14.34
C GLY A 273 -2.29 1.19 15.20
N GLU A 274 -1.82 -0.01 15.58
CA GLU A 274 -2.61 -1.06 16.24
C GLU A 274 -1.96 -1.58 17.54
N ASP A 275 -0.78 -1.09 17.93
CA ASP A 275 -0.01 -1.58 19.09
C ASP A 275 0.36 -3.07 19.00
N ALA A 276 0.54 -3.55 17.76
CA ALA A 276 1.02 -4.90 17.50
C ALA A 276 2.46 -5.09 18.02
N LYS A 277 2.78 -6.33 18.39
CA LYS A 277 4.08 -6.74 18.94
C LYS A 277 4.65 -7.89 18.11
N PRO A 278 5.04 -7.63 16.84
CA PRO A 278 5.57 -8.68 16.00
C PRO A 278 6.82 -9.28 16.64
N GLU A 279 6.89 -10.60 16.66
CA GLU A 279 7.98 -11.34 17.32
C GLU A 279 9.13 -11.62 16.35
N THR A 280 8.87 -11.58 15.05
CA THR A 280 9.86 -11.87 14.00
C THR A 280 9.90 -10.82 12.89
N VAL A 281 11.06 -10.67 12.25
CA VAL A 281 11.22 -9.80 11.07
C VAL A 281 10.26 -10.22 9.94
N SER A 282 10.06 -11.52 9.76
CA SER A 282 9.11 -12.05 8.77
C SER A 282 7.68 -11.57 9.03
N GLU A 283 7.22 -11.63 10.28
CA GLU A 283 5.89 -11.20 10.67
C GLU A 283 5.71 -9.69 10.45
N ALA A 284 6.67 -8.88 10.91
CA ALA A 284 6.66 -7.43 10.74
C ALA A 284 6.59 -7.04 9.25
N LEU A 285 7.45 -7.61 8.40
CA LEU A 285 7.46 -7.33 6.97
C LEU A 285 6.18 -7.81 6.29
N THR A 286 5.70 -9.01 6.61
CA THR A 286 4.49 -9.57 5.99
C THR A 286 3.28 -8.67 6.26
N ALA A 287 3.11 -8.21 7.51
CA ALA A 287 2.02 -7.31 7.87
C ALA A 287 2.07 -5.98 7.09
N CYS A 288 3.25 -5.37 6.95
CA CYS A 288 3.43 -4.13 6.19
C CYS A 288 3.24 -4.31 4.67
N ILE A 289 3.72 -5.43 4.11
CA ILE A 289 3.60 -5.77 2.69
C ILE A 289 2.13 -6.05 2.34
N GLU A 290 1.38 -6.71 3.23
CA GLU A 290 -0.06 -6.92 3.08
C GLU A 290 -0.82 -5.62 2.99
N GLU A 291 -0.51 -4.66 3.86
CA GLU A 291 -1.11 -3.33 3.78
C GLU A 291 -0.71 -2.63 2.47
N THR A 292 0.57 -2.67 2.08
CA THR A 292 1.06 -2.09 0.81
C THR A 292 0.38 -2.68 -0.42
N CYS A 293 0.04 -3.97 -0.36
CA CYS A 293 -0.65 -4.70 -1.42
C CYS A 293 -2.18 -4.67 -1.27
N SER A 294 -2.72 -3.87 -0.35
CA SER A 294 -4.15 -3.75 -0.12
C SER A 294 -4.85 -2.98 -1.25
N PRO A 295 -6.20 -3.05 -1.34
CA PRO A 295 -6.96 -2.22 -2.26
C PRO A 295 -6.73 -0.71 -2.09
N ALA A 296 -6.40 -0.25 -0.88
CA ALA A 296 -6.13 1.16 -0.58
C ALA A 296 -4.90 1.67 -1.35
N TYR A 297 -3.86 0.85 -1.45
CA TYR A 297 -2.58 1.22 -2.08
C TYR A 297 -2.33 0.54 -3.43
N ARG A 298 -3.37 0.01 -4.07
CA ARG A 298 -3.26 -0.70 -5.36
C ARG A 298 -2.57 0.08 -6.50
N HIS A 299 -2.51 1.41 -6.37
CA HIS A 299 -1.92 2.31 -7.36
C HIS A 299 -0.42 2.58 -7.16
N THR A 300 0.15 2.21 -6.01
CA THR A 300 1.54 2.56 -5.61
C THR A 300 2.62 1.66 -6.19
N GLY A 301 2.24 0.61 -6.93
CA GLY A 301 3.17 -0.33 -7.55
C GLY A 301 3.13 -1.75 -6.97
N GLY A 302 2.39 -1.95 -5.86
CA GLY A 302 2.09 -3.26 -5.30
C GLY A 302 3.31 -4.04 -4.84
N PHE A 303 3.37 -5.36 -5.11
CA PHE A 303 4.40 -6.21 -4.50
C PHE A 303 5.84 -5.83 -4.87
N ARG A 304 6.11 -5.47 -6.13
CA ARG A 304 7.46 -5.00 -6.53
C ARG A 304 7.87 -3.72 -5.79
N PHE A 305 6.91 -2.83 -5.55
CA PHE A 305 7.15 -1.63 -4.75
C PHE A 305 7.39 -2.00 -3.28
N ALA A 306 6.65 -2.96 -2.74
CA ALA A 306 6.86 -3.48 -1.39
C ALA A 306 8.27 -4.05 -1.19
N ILE A 307 8.78 -4.84 -2.14
CA ILE A 307 10.16 -5.35 -2.09
C ILE A 307 11.19 -4.22 -2.18
N ALA A 308 10.96 -3.21 -3.03
CA ALA A 308 11.84 -2.05 -3.11
C ALA A 308 11.87 -1.22 -1.81
N LEU A 309 10.81 -1.26 -0.98
CA LEU A 309 10.81 -0.68 0.36
C LEU A 309 11.66 -1.49 1.33
N VAL A 310 11.70 -2.82 1.20
CA VAL A 310 12.62 -3.66 1.98
C VAL A 310 14.08 -3.30 1.67
N ASP A 311 14.41 -3.01 0.41
CA ASP A 311 15.74 -2.49 0.02
C ASP A 311 16.07 -1.13 0.67
N ASP A 312 15.07 -0.27 0.86
CA ASP A 312 15.26 1.01 1.55
C ASP A 312 15.56 0.82 3.04
N ILE A 313 14.87 -0.13 3.69
CA ILE A 313 15.14 -0.49 5.09
C ILE A 313 16.57 -1.02 5.23
N ILE A 314 16.99 -1.93 4.35
CA ILE A 314 18.35 -2.45 4.33
C ILE A 314 19.34 -1.30 4.15
N SER A 315 19.09 -0.39 3.20
CA SER A 315 19.93 0.79 2.98
C SER A 315 20.06 1.63 4.25
N LEU A 316 18.96 1.94 4.95
CA LEU A 316 18.98 2.69 6.20
C LEU A 316 19.74 1.97 7.32
N LEU A 317 19.55 0.66 7.47
CA LEU A 317 20.27 -0.14 8.47
C LEU A 317 21.78 -0.17 8.18
N THR A 318 22.19 -0.25 6.91
CA THR A 318 23.61 -0.23 6.53
C THR A 318 24.28 1.12 6.73
N LEU A 319 23.53 2.22 6.76
CA LEU A 319 24.06 3.55 7.11
C LEU A 319 24.36 3.71 8.61
N GLY A 320 23.79 2.84 9.46
CA GLY A 320 24.07 2.78 10.89
C GLY A 320 23.22 3.71 11.77
N GLY A 321 23.54 3.73 13.07
CA GLY A 321 22.71 4.32 14.12
C GLY A 321 22.38 5.80 13.91
N ASN A 322 23.35 6.60 13.47
CA ASN A 322 23.14 8.04 13.25
C ASN A 322 22.08 8.32 12.17
N ALA A 323 22.11 7.57 11.07
CA ALA A 323 21.12 7.69 10.00
C ALA A 323 19.73 7.25 10.47
N LEU A 324 19.65 6.18 11.27
CA LEU A 324 18.41 5.69 11.88
C LEU A 324 17.82 6.72 12.85
N VAL A 325 18.65 7.36 13.67
CA VAL A 325 18.23 8.46 14.56
C VAL A 325 17.63 9.61 13.74
N CYS A 326 18.31 10.07 12.68
CA CYS A 326 17.77 11.12 11.81
C CYS A 326 16.45 10.72 11.14
N ALA A 327 16.34 9.47 10.67
CA ALA A 327 15.11 8.95 10.07
C ALA A 327 13.94 8.96 11.08
N LEU A 328 14.17 8.51 12.32
CA LEU A 328 13.16 8.48 13.37
C LEU A 328 12.79 9.90 13.84
N CYS A 329 13.75 10.82 13.91
CA CYS A 329 13.49 12.24 14.19
C CYS A 329 12.60 12.87 13.11
N ASP A 330 12.87 12.58 11.83
CA ASP A 330 12.05 13.05 10.73
C ASP A 330 10.64 12.47 10.77
N PHE A 331 10.55 11.17 11.06
CA PHE A 331 9.26 10.51 11.19
C PHE A 331 8.45 11.09 12.34
N ARG A 332 9.12 11.40 13.45
CA ARG A 332 8.50 12.05 14.60
C ARG A 332 8.00 13.46 14.24
N ARG A 333 8.78 14.26 13.50
CA ARG A 333 8.33 15.56 12.98
C ARG A 333 7.08 15.42 12.11
N LEU A 334 7.05 14.42 11.23
CA LEU A 334 5.90 14.10 10.38
C LEU A 334 4.64 13.87 11.24
N ILE A 335 4.71 12.95 12.21
CA ILE A 335 3.59 12.63 13.11
C ILE A 335 3.16 13.85 13.95
N HIS A 336 4.12 14.63 14.46
CA HIS A 336 3.85 15.80 15.28
C HIS A 336 3.13 16.92 14.49
N ILE A 337 3.60 17.22 13.27
CA ILE A 337 2.94 18.21 12.42
C ILE A 337 1.54 17.71 12.00
N GLY A 338 1.39 16.41 11.69
CA GLY A 338 0.08 15.80 11.44
C GLY A 338 -0.90 15.97 12.60
N GLU A 339 -0.46 15.79 13.86
CA GLU A 339 -1.31 16.04 15.05
C GLU A 339 -1.75 17.50 15.13
N ARG A 340 -0.86 18.44 14.80
CA ARG A 340 -1.17 19.87 14.79
C ARG A 340 -2.19 20.22 13.71
N MET A 341 -2.06 19.66 12.51
CA MET A 341 -2.99 19.89 11.40
C MET A 341 -4.37 19.28 11.67
N LEU A 342 -4.44 18.08 12.26
CA LEU A 342 -5.68 17.42 12.66
C LEU A 342 -6.55 18.31 13.59
N LYS A 343 -5.94 19.15 14.43
CA LYS A 343 -6.66 20.07 15.32
C LYS A 343 -7.37 21.19 14.55
N ALA A 344 -6.86 21.56 13.38
CA ALA A 344 -7.44 22.57 12.50
C ALA A 344 -8.56 22.02 11.59
N GLU A 345 -8.62 20.70 11.38
CA GLU A 345 -9.62 20.07 10.52
C GLU A 345 -11.02 19.98 11.14
N LYS A 346 -12.04 20.08 10.29
CA LYS A 346 -13.47 19.98 10.65
C LYS A 346 -13.93 18.52 10.80
N LEU A 347 -13.30 17.76 11.70
CA LEU A 347 -13.72 16.40 12.05
C LEU A 347 -14.69 16.35 13.24
N GLY A 348 -15.44 15.25 13.35
CA GLY A 348 -16.28 14.96 14.50
C GLY A 348 -15.45 14.87 15.79
N LYS A 349 -15.99 15.36 16.91
CA LYS A 349 -15.24 15.46 18.19
C LYS A 349 -14.64 14.11 18.63
N ALA A 350 -15.40 13.02 18.51
CA ALA A 350 -14.97 11.69 18.92
C ALA A 350 -13.85 11.12 18.03
N GLU A 351 -13.98 11.28 16.71
CA GLU A 351 -12.99 10.84 15.73
C GLU A 351 -11.68 11.60 15.88
N ARG A 352 -11.75 12.93 16.00
CA ARG A 352 -10.58 13.78 16.26
C ARG A 352 -9.83 13.34 17.52
N SER A 353 -10.56 13.07 18.61
CA SER A 353 -9.98 12.62 19.87
C SER A 353 -9.22 11.29 19.69
N ARG A 354 -9.85 10.31 19.02
CA ARG A 354 -9.24 9.01 18.74
C ARG A 354 -7.97 9.13 17.90
N SER A 355 -8.02 9.88 16.80
CA SER A 355 -6.86 10.07 15.91
C SER A 355 -5.73 10.83 16.61
N THR A 356 -6.06 11.84 17.42
CA THR A 356 -5.07 12.57 18.23
C THR A 356 -4.39 11.64 19.23
N GLN A 357 -5.14 10.75 19.89
CA GLN A 357 -4.57 9.78 20.83
C GLN A 357 -3.61 8.82 20.14
N LYS A 358 -3.95 8.33 18.94
CA LYS A 358 -3.07 7.46 18.14
C LYS A 358 -1.78 8.17 17.74
N LEU A 359 -1.86 9.40 17.24
CA LEU A 359 -0.68 10.19 16.86
C LEU A 359 0.24 10.46 18.05
N ARG A 360 -0.32 10.79 19.22
CA ARG A 360 0.48 10.96 20.45
C ARG A 360 1.13 9.66 20.92
N ALA A 361 0.46 8.53 20.76
CA ALA A 361 1.04 7.23 21.10
C ALA A 361 2.20 6.90 20.16
N ALA A 362 2.04 7.15 18.86
CA ALA A 362 3.10 6.99 17.87
C ALA A 362 4.29 7.93 18.12
N ASP A 363 4.05 9.21 18.43
CA ASP A 363 5.13 10.17 18.80
C ASP A 363 5.97 9.66 19.97
N ARG A 364 5.32 9.15 21.02
CA ARG A 364 6.03 8.57 22.18
C ARG A 364 6.81 7.31 21.82
N LYS A 365 6.26 6.43 20.98
CA LYS A 365 6.95 5.22 20.50
C LYS A 365 8.17 5.57 19.66
N LEU A 366 8.04 6.53 18.74
CA LEU A 366 9.14 7.03 17.92
C LEU A 366 10.23 7.64 18.79
N TYR A 367 9.87 8.48 19.77
CA TYR A 367 10.84 9.06 20.69
C TYR A 367 11.60 8.01 21.51
N PHE A 368 10.88 7.03 22.06
CA PHE A 368 11.49 5.92 22.78
C PHE A 368 12.42 5.10 21.87
N MET A 369 11.98 4.82 20.63
CA MET A 369 12.77 4.10 19.64
C MET A 369 14.04 4.89 19.24
N THR A 370 13.95 6.22 19.10
CA THR A 370 15.12 7.08 18.82
C THR A 370 16.17 6.96 19.92
N CYS A 371 15.76 7.05 21.20
CA CYS A 371 16.68 6.90 22.33
C CYS A 371 17.25 5.48 22.40
N TRP A 372 16.42 4.46 22.14
CA TRP A 372 16.87 3.07 22.12
C TRP A 372 17.91 2.79 21.04
N VAL A 373 17.67 3.27 19.81
CA VAL A 373 18.62 3.17 18.69
C VAL A 373 19.94 3.86 19.03
N HIS A 374 19.90 5.03 19.67
CA HIS A 374 21.13 5.74 20.01
C HIS A 374 22.04 4.95 20.99
N GLU A 375 21.46 4.17 21.91
CA GLU A 375 22.22 3.37 22.87
C GLU A 375 22.73 2.02 22.32
N GLN A 376 22.25 1.56 21.15
CA GLN A 376 22.69 0.28 20.62
C GLN A 376 24.07 0.36 19.95
N PRO A 377 24.87 -0.73 20.00
CA PRO A 377 26.14 -0.81 19.29
C PRO A 377 25.93 -0.80 17.77
N ASN A 378 26.90 -0.23 17.03
CA ASN A 378 26.80 -0.08 15.58
C ASN A 378 26.70 -1.43 14.83
N GLU A 379 27.26 -2.50 15.39
CA GLU A 379 27.23 -3.86 14.84
C GLU A 379 25.81 -4.46 14.84
N ALA A 380 24.91 -3.96 15.70
CA ALA A 380 23.52 -4.42 15.77
C ALA A 380 22.80 -4.19 14.44
N TRP A 381 23.08 -3.06 13.76
CA TRP A 381 22.41 -2.68 12.51
C TRP A 381 22.84 -3.53 11.33
N SER A 382 24.13 -3.88 11.26
CA SER A 382 24.64 -4.81 10.26
C SER A 382 24.02 -6.21 10.42
N SER A 383 23.81 -6.64 11.66
CA SER A 383 23.17 -7.92 11.98
C SER A 383 21.68 -7.91 11.60
N LEU A 384 20.97 -6.84 11.94
CA LEU A 384 19.56 -6.67 11.58
C LEU A 384 19.36 -6.55 10.05
N ALA A 385 20.25 -5.83 9.35
CA ALA A 385 20.22 -5.72 7.89
C ALA A 385 20.30 -7.11 7.23
N ARG A 386 21.21 -7.97 7.69
CA ARG A 386 21.33 -9.35 7.19
C ARG A 386 20.06 -10.19 7.43
N LEU A 387 19.43 -10.03 8.60
CA LEU A 387 18.15 -10.72 8.87
C LEU A 387 17.07 -10.26 7.89
N VAL A 388 16.99 -8.95 7.61
CA VAL A 388 16.05 -8.39 6.64
C VAL A 388 16.38 -8.85 5.21
N GLU A 389 17.65 -8.92 4.82
CA GLU A 389 18.10 -9.47 3.52
C GLU A 389 17.67 -10.92 3.30
N VAL A 390 17.83 -11.77 4.33
CA VAL A 390 17.39 -13.17 4.26
C VAL A 390 15.88 -13.28 4.08
N GLN A 391 15.10 -12.47 4.82
CA GLN A 391 13.65 -12.44 4.64
C GLN A 391 13.24 -11.90 3.27
N LYS A 392 13.95 -10.90 2.75
CA LYS A 392 13.74 -10.38 1.40
C LYS A 392 13.93 -11.47 0.33
N ALA A 393 15.01 -12.24 0.41
CA ALA A 393 15.28 -13.33 -0.52
C ALA A 393 14.15 -14.38 -0.50
N SER A 394 13.67 -14.75 0.69
CA SER A 394 12.52 -15.65 0.86
C SER A 394 11.24 -15.09 0.20
N LEU A 395 10.98 -13.78 0.34
CA LEU A 395 9.84 -13.12 -0.29
C LEU A 395 9.95 -13.06 -1.83
N GLU A 396 11.15 -12.90 -2.38
CA GLU A 396 11.41 -12.88 -3.82
C GLU A 396 11.25 -14.29 -4.44
N GLU A 397 11.60 -15.36 -3.72
CA GLU A 397 11.35 -16.73 -4.16
C GLU A 397 9.85 -17.03 -4.36
N LEU A 398 8.98 -16.44 -3.53
CA LEU A 398 7.52 -16.54 -3.68
C LEU A 398 7.02 -15.86 -4.97
N ASP A 399 7.70 -14.81 -5.44
CA ASP A 399 7.41 -14.17 -6.73
C ASP A 399 7.92 -15.04 -7.90
N CYS A 400 9.15 -15.57 -7.82
CA CYS A 400 9.78 -16.38 -8.86
C CYS A 400 9.15 -17.77 -9.07
N GLY A 401 8.67 -18.43 -8.01
CA GLY A 401 7.95 -19.71 -8.11
C GLY A 401 6.70 -19.63 -9.00
N SER A 402 6.16 -18.42 -9.20
CA SER A 402 5.05 -18.15 -10.11
C SER A 402 5.48 -18.01 -11.58
N GLN A 403 6.75 -17.65 -11.86
CA GLN A 403 7.29 -17.44 -13.20
C GLN A 403 7.80 -18.75 -13.85
N PHE A 404 8.38 -19.67 -13.07
CA PHE A 404 8.91 -20.95 -13.60
C PHE A 404 7.83 -21.90 -14.14
N GLN A 405 6.60 -21.85 -13.63
CA GLN A 405 5.48 -22.61 -14.19
C GLN A 405 5.10 -22.16 -15.62
N ARG A 406 5.49 -20.94 -16.02
CA ARG A 406 5.29 -20.40 -17.37
C ARG A 406 6.32 -20.95 -18.38
N ALA A 407 7.54 -21.27 -17.92
CA ALA A 407 8.57 -21.86 -18.75
C ALA A 407 8.33 -23.37 -18.97
N GLY A 408 7.88 -24.09 -17.94
CA GLY A 408 7.57 -25.52 -18.05
C GLY A 408 6.37 -25.87 -18.95
N ARG A 409 5.38 -24.96 -19.10
CA ARG A 409 4.21 -25.19 -19.97
C ARG A 409 4.40 -24.79 -21.43
N LYS A 410 5.49 -24.10 -21.79
CA LYS A 410 5.76 -23.72 -23.19
C LYS A 410 6.50 -24.79 -23.99
N ASN A 411 7.04 -25.83 -23.35
CA ASN A 411 7.88 -26.83 -24.01
C ASN A 411 7.19 -28.16 -24.34
N ASP A 412 5.89 -28.33 -24.04
CA ASP A 412 5.21 -29.63 -24.20
C ASP A 412 3.98 -29.62 -25.13
N ALA A 413 3.90 -28.64 -26.03
CA ALA A 413 2.87 -28.59 -27.07
C ALA A 413 3.48 -28.58 -28.47
N GLN A 414 4.28 -29.61 -28.79
CA GLN A 414 4.61 -29.94 -30.17
C GLN A 414 3.88 -31.23 -30.59
N SER A 415 2.92 -31.03 -31.50
CA SER A 415 2.42 -31.95 -32.53
C SER A 415 1.90 -33.34 -32.11
N LYS A 416 0.59 -33.54 -32.29
CA LYS A 416 0.04 -34.65 -33.09
C LYS A 416 -1.40 -34.31 -33.50
N VAL A 417 -1.55 -33.80 -34.72
CA VAL A 417 -2.82 -33.82 -35.44
C VAL A 417 -2.95 -35.24 -36.01
N LEU A 418 -3.94 -35.99 -35.55
CA LEU A 418 -4.38 -37.24 -36.15
C LEU A 418 -5.85 -37.03 -36.53
N ILE A 419 -6.08 -36.86 -37.83
CA ILE A 419 -7.40 -37.06 -38.44
C ILE A 419 -7.44 -38.53 -38.84
N GLU A 420 -8.45 -39.26 -38.38
CA GLU A 420 -8.92 -40.48 -39.04
C GLU A 420 -10.45 -40.42 -39.08
N GLU A 421 -10.98 -40.52 -40.30
CA GLU A 421 -12.41 -40.59 -40.61
C GLU A 421 -12.97 -41.98 -40.27
N ILE A 422 -14.22 -42.01 -39.80
CA ILE A 422 -15.22 -42.99 -40.26
C ILE A 422 -16.50 -42.21 -40.59
#